data_AF-A0A354TJW7-F1
#
_entry.id   AF-A0A354TJW7-F1
#
_cell.length_a   1.000
_cell.length_b   1.000
_cell.length_c   1.000
_cell.angle_alpha   90.00
_cell.angle_beta   90.00
_cell.angle_gamma   90.00
#
_symmetry.space_group_name_H-M   'P 1'
#
loop_
_entity.id
_entity.type
_entity.pdbx_description
1 polymer ?
#
loop_
_entity_poly.entity_id
_entity_poly.type
_entity_poly.pdbx_seq_one_letter_code
_entity_poly.pdbx_strand_id
1 'polypeptide(L)' 'DFSYNIVKDPLHISDFHATVLQLLGFHADRFSFKFQGLDNKLIGINPAKPVKALMA' A
#
# COMPACT_ATOMS: atom_id res chain seq x y z
N ASP A 1 -21.56 9.87 3.46
CA ASP A 1 -22.03 10.10 2.09
C ASP A 1 -21.08 11.02 1.28
N PHE A 2 -19.76 10.95 1.53
CA PHE A 2 -18.77 11.82 0.87
C PHE A 2 -17.47 11.02 0.64
N SER A 3 -17.51 10.06 -0.30
CA SER A 3 -16.31 9.45 -0.88
C SER A 3 -16.66 8.58 -2.07
N TYR A 4 -15.63 8.26 -2.86
CA TYR A 4 -15.72 7.29 -3.94
C TYR A 4 -16.12 5.93 -3.37
N ASN A 5 -17.33 5.48 -3.68
CA ASN A 5 -17.79 4.13 -3.36
C ASN A 5 -17.13 3.13 -4.31
N ILE A 6 -16.76 1.96 -3.79
CA ILE A 6 -16.23 0.87 -4.61
C ILE A 6 -17.34 0.41 -5.56
N VAL A 7 -17.14 0.61 -6.86
CA VAL A 7 -18.08 0.16 -7.90
C VAL A 7 -17.80 -1.30 -8.29
N LYS A 8 -16.53 -1.72 -8.27
CA LYS A 8 -16.10 -3.08 -8.62
C LYS A 8 -14.70 -3.37 -8.04
N ASP A 9 -14.46 -4.63 -7.66
CA ASP A 9 -13.17 -5.18 -7.22
C ASP A 9 -12.47 -4.31 -6.13
N PRO A 10 -12.97 -4.32 -4.88
CA PRO A 10 -12.38 -3.54 -3.80
C PRO A 10 -10.90 -3.88 -3.61
N LEU A 11 -10.08 -2.84 -3.50
CA LEU A 11 -8.67 -2.96 -3.15
C LEU A 11 -8.40 -2.21 -1.86
N HIS A 12 -7.48 -2.77 -1.07
CA HIS A 12 -6.99 -2.05 0.10
C HIS A 12 -6.01 -0.96 -0.34
N ILE A 13 -6.07 0.20 0.31
CA ILE A 13 -5.23 1.36 -0.05
C ILE A 13 -3.74 1.02 0.09
N SER A 14 -3.36 0.19 1.06
CA SER A 14 -1.96 -0.23 1.22
C SER A 14 -1.45 -1.05 0.05
N ASP A 15 -2.29 -1.90 -0.54
CA ASP A 15 -1.93 -2.74 -1.70
C ASP A 15 -1.74 -1.89 -2.95
N PHE A 16 -2.60 -0.87 -3.12
CA PHE A 16 -2.44 0.12 -4.17
C PHE A 16 -1.11 0.88 -4.03
N HIS A 17 -0.80 1.42 -2.84
CA HIS A 17 0.49 2.11 -2.61
C HIS A 17 1.69 1.19 -2.79
N ALA A 18 1.61 -0.08 -2.35
CA ALA A 18 2.65 -1.07 -2.58
C ALA A 18 2.90 -1.30 -4.08
N THR A 19 1.84 -1.31 -4.89
CA THR A 19 1.93 -1.43 -6.36
C THR A 19 2.63 -0.21 -6.97
N VAL A 20 2.24 1.01 -6.57
CA VAL A 20 2.90 2.24 -7.05
C VAL A 20 4.38 2.25 -6.72
N LEU A 21 4.75 1.92 -5.47
CA LEU A 21 6.14 1.87 -5.05
C LEU A 21 6.94 0.82 -5.84
N GLN A 22 6.35 -0.35 -6.11
CA GLN A 22 6.99 -1.37 -6.94
C GLN A 22 7.24 -0.87 -8.37
N LEU A 23 6.27 -0.22 -9.00
CA LEU A 23 6.41 0.33 -10.36
C LEU A 23 7.49 1.41 -10.45
N LEU A 24 7.71 2.15 -9.35
CA LEU A 24 8.79 3.11 -9.21
C LEU A 24 10.16 2.48 -8.88
N GLY A 25 10.24 1.15 -8.77
CA GLY A 25 11.47 0.42 -8.46
C GLY A 25 11.80 0.32 -6.97
N PHE A 26 10.86 0.65 -6.08
CA PHE A 26 11.05 0.59 -4.63
C PHE A 26 10.32 -0.60 -3.98
N HIS A 27 10.87 -1.07 -2.86
CA HIS A 27 10.22 -2.09 -2.02
C HIS A 27 9.52 -1.43 -0.83
N ALA A 28 8.19 -1.55 -0.77
CA ALA A 28 7.37 -0.90 0.25
C ALA A 28 7.75 -1.27 1.69
N ASP A 29 8.21 -2.51 1.93
CA ASP A 29 8.62 -2.98 3.26
C ASP A 29 9.91 -2.34 3.79
N ARG A 30 10.71 -1.69 2.93
CA ARG A 30 11.95 -1.02 3.34
C ARG A 30 11.73 0.38 3.90
N PHE A 31 10.53 0.94 3.71
CA PHE A 31 10.17 2.26 4.24
C PHE A 31 9.53 2.14 5.61
N SER A 32 10.34 1.80 6.61
CA SER A 32 9.96 1.80 8.02
C SER A 32 10.65 2.91 8.79
N PHE A 33 9.95 3.53 9.72
CA PHE A 33 10.50 4.51 10.66
C PHE A 33 10.07 4.17 12.10
N LYS A 34 10.96 4.46 13.05
CA LYS A 34 10.67 4.28 14.47
C LYS A 34 9.81 5.43 14.97
N PHE A 35 8.65 5.13 15.54
CA PHE A 35 7.79 6.11 16.19
C PHE A 35 7.11 5.48 17.39
N GLN A 36 7.17 6.15 18.55
CA GLN A 36 6.64 5.66 19.82
C GLN A 36 7.09 4.21 20.18
N GLY A 37 8.34 3.87 19.87
CA GLY A 37 8.89 2.54 20.13
C GLY A 37 8.44 1.44 19.16
N LEU A 38 7.61 1.77 18.16
CA LEU A 38 7.13 0.85 17.13
C LEU A 38 7.76 1.16 15.76
N ASP A 39 7.99 0.12 14.97
CA ASP A 39 8.33 0.26 13.55
C ASP A 39 7.06 0.53 12.73
N ASN A 40 6.83 1.79 12.40
CA ASN A 40 5.76 2.19 11.52
C ASN A 40 6.23 2.12 10.08
N LYS A 41 5.43 1.47 9.22
CA LYS A 41 5.71 1.42 7.78
C LYS A 41 4.93 2.50 7.03
N LEU A 42 5.50 3.01 5.95
CA LEU A 42 4.90 4.04 5.09
C LEU A 42 3.51 3.66 4.55
N ILE A 43 3.30 2.37 4.28
CA ILE A 43 2.05 1.82 3.72
C ILE A 43 1.10 1.24 4.79
N GLY A 44 1.41 1.43 6.07
CA GLY A 44 0.65 0.88 7.18
C GLY A 44 1.23 -0.42 7.75
N ILE A 45 0.69 -0.87 8.89
CA ILE A 45 1.22 -1.99 9.67
C ILE A 45 0.98 -3.37 9.04
N ASN A 46 -0.08 -3.49 8.23
CA ASN A 46 -0.46 -4.76 7.65
C ASN A 46 0.43 -5.10 6.45
N PRO A 47 0.73 -6.39 6.22
CA PRO A 47 1.44 -6.81 5.01
C PRO A 47 0.60 -6.43 3.79
N ALA A 48 1.16 -5.58 2.94
CA ALA A 48 0.53 -5.22 1.67
C ALA A 48 1.20 -5.98 0.53
N LYS A 49 0.40 -6.35 -0.46
CA LYS A 49 0.89 -7.05 -1.66
C LYS A 49 0.59 -6.23 -2.91
N PRO A 50 1.58 -6.03 -3.78
CA PRO A 50 1.36 -5.41 -5.08
C PRO A 50 0.28 -6.15 -5.89
N VAL A 51 -0.63 -5.36 -6.46
CA VAL A 51 -1.80 -5.85 -7.19
C VAL A 51 -1.39 -6.12 -8.63
N LYS A 52 -1.18 -7.39 -8.95
CA LYS A 52 -0.76 -7.84 -10.29
C LYS A 52 -1.73 -7.40 -11.41
N ALA A 53 -3.03 -7.28 -11.10
CA ALA A 53 -4.03 -6.85 -12.07
C ALA A 53 -3.84 -5.40 -12.56
N LEU A 54 -3.04 -4.60 -11.85
CA LEU A 54 -2.73 -3.21 -12.23
C LEU A 54 -1.39 -3.09 -12.99
N MET A 55 -0.70 -4.19 -13.22
CA MET A 55 0.62 -4.24 -13.85
C MET A 55 0.51 -4.81 -15.27
N ALA A 56 1.33 -4.29 -16.19
CA ALA A 56 1.37 -4.72 -17.60
C ALA A 56 2.24 -5.96 -17.80
#